data_AF-A0A7S2TPS2-F1
#
_entry.id   AF-A0A7S2TPS2-F1
#
_cell.length_a   1.000
_cell.length_b   1.000
_cell.length_c   1.000
_cell.angle_alpha   90.00
_cell.angle_beta   90.00
_cell.angle_gamma   90.00
#
_symmetry.space_group_name_H-M   'P 1'
#
loop_
_entity.id
_entity.type
_entity.pdbx_description
1 polymer ?
#
loop_
_entity_poly.entity_id
_entity_poly.type
_entity_poly.pdbx_seq_one_letter_code
_entity_poly.pdbx_strand_id
1 'polypeptide(L)'
;GCWAYPDMLEVGVTNSQRPGFPTLTYTESRSHFGAWCIMSAPLMIAMDLRDTEKLQSVWDILTNTVAIDINQRFYQQSGVLHASSTQQQHFSNCSWFNNDGCDHPEWMVYRKQLDEATTAFLLMNNKNATMTVTADLTLGGIGIDCATDAGCSVRDVWAHKQLEVLKTNAISADLASRDSAFYVIYH
;
A
#
# COMPACT_ATOMS: atom_id res chain seq x y z
N GLY A 1 -12.14 -18.16 5.70
CA GLY A 1 -12.56 -17.72 4.36
C GLY A 1 -13.57 -16.60 4.45
N CYS A 2 -13.21 -15.49 5.10
CA CYS A 2 -13.97 -14.25 5.18
C CYS A 2 -12.95 -13.12 5.09
N TRP A 3 -13.19 -12.12 4.25
CA TRP A 3 -12.24 -11.05 3.99
C TRP A 3 -12.95 -9.70 4.10
N ALA A 4 -12.25 -8.70 4.63
CA ALA A 4 -12.75 -7.34 4.60
C ALA A 4 -12.89 -6.89 3.14
N TYR A 5 -14.04 -6.29 2.81
CA TYR A 5 -14.34 -5.80 1.47
C TYR A 5 -14.53 -4.28 1.53
N PRO A 6 -13.46 -3.50 1.27
CA PRO A 6 -13.52 -2.04 1.22
C PRO A 6 -14.03 -1.49 -0.14
N ASP A 7 -14.79 -2.30 -0.88
CA ASP A 7 -15.28 -2.06 -2.25
C ASP A 7 -14.30 -2.39 -3.39
N MET A 8 -14.75 -2.20 -4.64
CA MET A 8 -14.00 -2.49 -5.87
C MET A 8 -12.79 -1.57 -6.07
N LEU A 9 -11.85 -2.00 -6.91
CA LEU A 9 -10.67 -1.23 -7.28
C LEU A 9 -11.02 -0.06 -8.20
N GLU A 10 -10.61 1.15 -7.81
CA GLU A 10 -10.70 2.38 -8.61
C GLU A 10 -9.46 2.59 -9.50
N VAL A 11 -8.53 1.62 -9.51
CA VAL A 11 -7.33 1.64 -10.37
C VAL A 11 -7.76 1.67 -11.83
N GLY A 12 -7.37 2.74 -12.52
CA GLY A 12 -7.65 2.88 -13.95
C GLY A 12 -9.07 3.35 -14.28
N VAL A 13 -9.94 3.61 -13.30
CA VAL A 13 -11.28 4.16 -13.57
C VAL A 13 -11.14 5.58 -14.12
N THR A 14 -11.85 5.88 -15.22
CA THR A 14 -11.77 7.17 -15.94
C THR A 14 -13.00 8.05 -15.75
N ASN A 15 -14.08 7.49 -15.21
CA ASN A 15 -15.34 8.17 -15.02
C ASN A 15 -15.84 7.98 -13.58
N SER A 16 -15.77 9.04 -12.78
CA SER A 16 -16.44 9.03 -11.48
C SER A 16 -17.95 8.98 -11.66
N GLN A 17 -18.62 8.09 -10.91
CA GLN A 17 -20.09 8.07 -10.82
C GLN A 17 -20.65 9.34 -10.14
N ARG A 18 -19.80 10.12 -9.46
CA ARG A 18 -20.13 11.42 -8.91
C ARG A 18 -19.57 12.52 -9.84
N PRO A 19 -20.42 13.26 -10.57
CA PRO A 19 -19.95 14.30 -11.48
C PRO A 19 -19.09 15.36 -10.77
N GLY A 20 -17.97 15.72 -11.39
CA GLY A 20 -17.04 16.74 -10.86
C GLY A 20 -15.99 16.22 -9.87
N PHE A 21 -15.93 14.91 -9.63
CA PHE A 21 -14.94 14.32 -8.74
C PHE A 21 -13.76 13.74 -9.51
N PRO A 22 -12.52 13.98 -9.04
CA PRO A 22 -11.33 13.47 -9.71
C PRO A 22 -11.25 11.94 -9.58
N THR A 23 -10.65 11.31 -10.60
CA THR A 23 -10.22 9.92 -10.56
C THR A 23 -8.82 9.82 -9.96
N LEU A 24 -8.39 8.62 -9.58
CA LEU A 24 -7.05 8.40 -9.04
C LEU A 24 -5.96 8.79 -10.05
N THR A 25 -4.96 9.51 -9.55
CA THR A 25 -3.65 9.63 -10.21
C THR A 25 -2.92 8.28 -10.21
N TYR A 26 -1.80 8.18 -10.92
CA TYR A 26 -1.00 6.95 -10.94
C TYR A 26 -0.41 6.60 -9.56
N THR A 27 0.07 7.60 -8.81
CA THR A 27 0.58 7.38 -7.44
C THR A 27 -0.54 6.97 -6.49
N GLU A 28 -1.71 7.62 -6.56
CA GLU A 28 -2.88 7.20 -5.79
C GLU A 28 -3.36 5.80 -6.17
N SER A 29 -3.31 5.43 -7.45
CA SER A 29 -3.64 4.08 -7.92
C SER A 29 -2.70 3.03 -7.32
N ARG A 30 -1.41 3.35 -7.20
CA ARG A 30 -0.41 2.46 -6.58
C ARG A 30 -0.67 2.29 -5.09
N SER A 31 -0.92 3.39 -4.38
CA SER A 31 -1.30 3.39 -2.96
C SER A 31 -2.58 2.61 -2.70
N HIS A 32 -3.60 2.82 -3.53
CA HIS A 32 -4.89 2.14 -3.45
C HIS A 32 -4.73 0.62 -3.68
N PHE A 33 -4.06 0.21 -4.76
CA PHE A 33 -3.83 -1.22 -5.03
C PHE A 33 -3.00 -1.89 -3.94
N GLY A 34 -1.95 -1.23 -3.45
CA GLY A 34 -1.14 -1.70 -2.34
C GLY A 34 -1.96 -1.92 -1.06
N ALA A 35 -2.86 -0.98 -0.74
CA ALA A 35 -3.74 -1.08 0.43
C ALA A 35 -4.70 -2.28 0.34
N TRP A 36 -5.29 -2.53 -0.83
CA TRP A 36 -6.11 -3.72 -1.05
C TRP A 36 -5.28 -5.01 -0.92
N CYS A 37 -4.04 -4.99 -1.45
CA CYS A 37 -3.14 -6.13 -1.37
C CYS A 37 -2.74 -6.46 0.08
N ILE A 38 -2.23 -5.49 0.84
CA ILE A 38 -1.79 -5.71 2.22
C ILE A 38 -2.96 -6.11 3.14
N MET A 39 -4.18 -5.63 2.88
CA MET A 39 -5.34 -5.97 3.69
C MET A 39 -5.98 -7.32 3.32
N SER A 40 -5.47 -8.01 2.28
CA SER A 40 -6.10 -9.24 1.74
C SER A 40 -7.54 -9.00 1.25
N ALA A 41 -7.82 -7.79 0.76
CA ALA A 41 -9.13 -7.45 0.22
C ALA A 41 -9.36 -8.14 -1.13
N PRO A 42 -10.60 -8.47 -1.51
CA PRO A 42 -10.92 -8.92 -2.86
C PRO A 42 -10.44 -7.92 -3.93
N LEU A 43 -9.70 -8.41 -4.92
CA LEU A 43 -9.16 -7.59 -6.02
C LEU A 43 -10.14 -7.57 -7.20
N MET A 44 -11.22 -6.78 -7.08
CA MET A 44 -12.27 -6.66 -8.10
C MET A 44 -12.00 -5.44 -9.00
N ILE A 45 -11.71 -5.65 -10.27
CA ILE A 45 -11.43 -4.57 -11.24
C ILE A 45 -12.74 -3.88 -11.67
N ALA A 46 -12.81 -2.56 -11.57
CA ALA A 46 -13.98 -1.78 -12.00
C ALA A 46 -13.75 -0.90 -13.25
N MET A 47 -12.52 -0.79 -13.77
CA MET A 47 -12.23 0.02 -14.95
C MET A 47 -12.79 -0.57 -16.25
N ASP A 48 -12.94 0.26 -17.29
CA ASP A 48 -13.30 -0.20 -18.63
C ASP A 48 -12.08 -0.86 -19.32
N LEU A 49 -12.08 -2.18 -19.41
CA LEU A 49 -11.02 -2.95 -20.06
C LEU A 49 -10.92 -2.72 -21.58
N ARG A 50 -11.91 -2.07 -22.20
CA ARG A 50 -11.88 -1.70 -23.63
C ARG A 50 -11.08 -0.43 -23.87
N ASP A 51 -10.87 0.38 -22.83
CA ASP A 51 -9.96 1.53 -22.87
C ASP A 51 -8.51 1.01 -22.75
N THR A 52 -7.96 0.58 -23.87
CA THR A 52 -6.62 -0.02 -23.93
C THR A 52 -5.52 0.95 -23.54
N GLU A 53 -5.71 2.25 -23.80
CA GLU A 53 -4.75 3.28 -23.42
C GLU A 53 -4.70 3.42 -21.90
N LYS A 54 -5.86 3.55 -21.26
CA LYS A 54 -5.91 3.62 -19.80
C LYS A 54 -5.44 2.32 -19.16
N LEU A 55 -5.85 1.16 -19.68
CA LEU A 55 -5.39 -0.15 -19.18
C LEU A 55 -3.87 -0.25 -19.22
N GLN A 56 -3.25 0.15 -20.33
CA GLN A 56 -1.79 0.14 -20.47
C GLN A 56 -1.10 1.07 -19.46
N SER A 57 -1.72 2.20 -19.10
CA SER A 57 -1.16 3.16 -18.13
C SER A 57 -1.11 2.68 -16.68
N VAL A 58 -1.86 1.63 -16.33
CA VAL A 58 -1.92 1.06 -14.97
C VAL A 58 -1.63 -0.45 -14.95
N TRP A 59 -1.21 -1.01 -16.09
CA TRP A 59 -1.03 -2.45 -16.27
C TRP A 59 0.01 -3.03 -15.31
N ASP A 60 1.09 -2.29 -15.10
CA ASP A 60 2.18 -2.63 -14.19
C ASP A 60 1.72 -2.71 -12.72
N ILE A 61 0.74 -1.89 -12.32
CA ILE A 61 0.10 -1.96 -11.00
C ILE A 61 -0.79 -3.21 -10.94
N LEU A 62 -1.73 -3.36 -11.87
CA LEU A 62 -2.74 -4.43 -11.84
C LEU A 62 -2.16 -5.83 -12.03
N THR A 63 -1.01 -5.94 -12.69
CA THR A 63 -0.33 -7.22 -12.94
C THR A 63 0.90 -7.45 -12.08
N ASN A 64 1.09 -6.65 -11.02
CA ASN A 64 2.19 -6.84 -10.11
C ASN A 64 2.03 -8.16 -9.34
N THR A 65 2.72 -9.20 -9.81
CA THR A 65 2.59 -10.56 -9.27
C THR A 65 3.03 -10.67 -7.82
N VAL A 66 3.95 -9.82 -7.35
CA VAL A 66 4.42 -9.81 -5.96
C VAL A 66 3.37 -9.17 -5.06
N ALA A 67 2.74 -8.06 -5.47
CA ALA A 67 1.63 -7.47 -4.73
C ALA A 67 0.43 -8.42 -4.65
N ILE A 68 0.11 -9.11 -5.75
CA ILE A 68 -0.95 -10.13 -5.79
C ILE A 68 -0.59 -11.32 -4.89
N ASP A 69 0.64 -11.81 -4.91
CA ASP A 69 1.09 -12.89 -4.02
C ASP A 69 0.94 -12.48 -2.54
N ILE A 70 1.29 -11.25 -2.18
CA ILE A 70 1.03 -10.70 -0.85
C ILE A 70 -0.46 -10.73 -0.53
N ASN A 71 -1.34 -10.35 -1.45
CA ASN A 71 -2.80 -10.41 -1.25
C ASN A 71 -3.30 -11.84 -1.01
N GLN A 72 -2.86 -12.79 -1.83
CA GLN A 72 -3.36 -14.17 -1.87
C GLN A 72 -2.84 -15.05 -0.74
N ARG A 73 -1.72 -14.71 -0.10
CA ARG A 73 -1.21 -15.44 1.07
C ARG A 73 -1.98 -15.08 2.32
N PHE A 74 -2.42 -16.09 3.06
CA PHE A 74 -2.97 -15.89 4.40
C PHE A 74 -2.06 -16.54 5.43
N TYR A 75 -1.66 -15.78 6.43
CA TYR A 75 -0.94 -16.32 7.57
C TYR A 75 -1.44 -15.65 8.85
N GLN A 76 -2.30 -16.38 9.58
CA GLN A 76 -2.93 -16.02 10.86
C GLN A 76 -3.90 -14.82 10.80
N GLN A 77 -3.52 -13.72 10.15
CA GLN A 77 -4.26 -12.46 10.10
C GLN A 77 -4.12 -11.76 8.74
N SER A 78 -5.04 -10.84 8.46
CA SER A 78 -4.91 -9.86 7.38
C SER A 78 -3.83 -8.82 7.71
N GLY A 79 -3.64 -7.85 6.82
CA GLY A 79 -2.86 -6.67 7.14
C GLY A 79 -3.40 -5.94 8.39
N VAL A 80 -2.48 -5.36 9.15
CA VAL A 80 -2.76 -4.57 10.34
C VAL A 80 -2.00 -3.25 10.28
N LEU A 81 -2.55 -2.22 10.92
CA LEU A 81 -1.84 -0.96 11.10
C LEU A 81 -0.59 -1.20 11.96
N HIS A 82 0.56 -0.81 11.44
CA HIS A 82 1.85 -0.93 12.11
C HIS A 82 2.20 0.35 12.87
N ALA A 83 2.07 1.49 12.19
CA ALA A 83 2.32 2.82 12.75
C ALA A 83 1.60 3.88 11.93
N SER A 84 1.37 5.07 12.51
CA SER A 84 0.85 6.23 11.80
C SER A 84 1.32 7.54 12.45
N SER A 85 1.25 8.64 11.72
CA SER A 85 1.48 9.97 12.29
C SER A 85 0.40 10.36 13.29
N THR A 86 0.75 11.29 14.19
CA THR A 86 -0.23 12.02 15.00
C THR A 86 -0.81 13.23 14.25
N GLN A 87 -0.02 13.83 13.35
CA GLN A 87 -0.49 14.87 12.43
C GLN A 87 -1.51 14.30 11.47
N GLN A 88 -2.53 15.10 11.16
CA GLN A 88 -3.63 14.73 10.28
C GLN A 88 -3.56 15.50 8.98
N GLN A 89 -3.90 14.83 7.89
CA GLN A 89 -4.21 15.39 6.59
C GLN A 89 -5.73 15.42 6.43
N HIS A 90 -6.27 16.60 6.12
CA HIS A 90 -7.66 16.74 5.74
C HIS A 90 -7.86 16.31 4.28
N PHE A 91 -8.87 15.48 4.05
CA PHE A 91 -9.36 15.08 2.74
C PHE A 91 -10.75 15.65 2.56
N SER A 92 -10.98 16.33 1.44
CA SER A 92 -12.33 16.75 1.08
C SER A 92 -13.09 15.55 0.50
N ASN A 93 -14.38 15.45 0.82
CA ASN A 93 -15.34 14.52 0.22
C ASN A 93 -15.12 13.04 0.50
N CYS A 94 -15.02 12.68 1.78
CA CYS A 94 -14.92 11.29 2.21
C CYS A 94 -16.28 10.60 2.35
N SER A 95 -17.37 11.32 2.06
CA SER A 95 -18.74 10.82 2.13
C SER A 95 -19.39 10.91 0.76
N TRP A 96 -20.10 9.85 0.39
CA TRP A 96 -20.90 9.81 -0.83
C TRP A 96 -22.17 10.68 -0.71
N PHE A 97 -22.75 10.75 0.49
CA PHE A 97 -24.06 11.35 0.71
C PHE A 97 -24.03 12.86 0.91
N ASN A 98 -22.86 13.42 1.24
CA ASN A 98 -22.67 14.84 1.49
C ASN A 98 -21.24 15.28 1.10
N ASN A 99 -20.88 16.54 1.37
CA ASN A 99 -19.55 17.08 1.07
C ASN A 99 -18.62 17.04 2.29
N ASP A 100 -18.90 16.17 3.25
CA ASP A 100 -18.10 16.08 4.47
C ASP A 100 -16.69 15.59 4.12
N GLY A 101 -15.70 16.30 4.66
CA GLY A 101 -14.31 15.84 4.65
C GLY A 101 -14.04 14.86 5.79
N CYS A 102 -12.84 14.30 5.76
CA CYS A 102 -12.34 13.44 6.83
C CYS A 102 -10.87 13.72 7.08
N ASP A 103 -10.45 13.48 8.32
CA ASP A 103 -9.06 13.61 8.73
C ASP A 103 -8.45 12.21 8.84
N HIS A 104 -7.31 12.02 8.18
CA HIS A 104 -6.51 10.80 8.28
C HIS A 104 -5.07 11.15 8.63
N PRO A 105 -4.29 10.24 9.26
CA PRO A 105 -2.89 10.47 9.50
C PRO A 105 -2.14 10.88 8.22
N GLU A 106 -1.28 11.89 8.30
CA GLU A 106 -0.38 12.32 7.21
C GLU A 106 0.44 11.17 6.61
N TRP A 107 0.80 10.17 7.40
CA TRP A 107 1.37 8.91 6.90
C TRP A 107 0.87 7.71 7.69
N MET A 108 0.85 6.56 7.03
CA MET A 108 0.45 5.29 7.62
C MET A 108 1.38 4.19 7.14
N VAL A 109 1.72 3.26 8.03
CA VAL A 109 2.45 2.04 7.71
C VAL A 109 1.56 0.86 8.05
N TYR A 110 1.31 -0.01 7.09
CA TYR A 110 0.65 -1.28 7.29
C TYR A 110 1.65 -2.41 7.20
N ARG A 111 1.40 -3.49 7.94
CA ARG A 111 2.17 -4.72 7.83
C ARG A 111 1.27 -5.93 7.65
N LYS A 112 1.79 -6.96 6.98
CA LYS A 112 1.16 -8.27 6.87
C LYS A 112 2.23 -9.34 6.93
N GLN A 113 2.10 -10.29 7.86
CA GLN A 113 2.95 -11.47 7.88
C GLN A 113 2.48 -12.45 6.81
N LEU A 114 3.42 -13.00 6.03
CA LEU A 114 3.13 -13.92 4.94
C LEU A 114 3.44 -15.38 5.31
N ASP A 115 4.40 -15.57 6.21
CA ASP A 115 4.77 -16.84 6.85
C ASP A 115 5.64 -16.55 8.09
N GLU A 116 6.28 -17.58 8.68
CA GLU A 116 7.13 -17.45 9.87
C GLU A 116 8.33 -16.49 9.67
N ALA A 117 8.87 -16.37 8.46
CA ALA A 117 10.11 -15.66 8.15
C ALA A 117 9.94 -14.50 7.14
N THR A 118 8.70 -14.21 6.75
CA THR A 118 8.41 -13.22 5.71
C THR A 118 7.31 -12.25 6.14
N THR A 119 7.60 -10.95 6.06
CA THR A 119 6.65 -9.89 6.38
C THR A 119 6.66 -8.81 5.31
N ALA A 120 5.47 -8.42 4.86
CA ALA A 120 5.28 -7.30 3.94
C ALA A 120 4.95 -6.00 4.69
N PHE A 121 5.45 -4.88 4.19
CA PHE A 121 5.21 -3.54 4.72
C PHE A 121 4.79 -2.58 3.61
N LEU A 122 3.67 -1.91 3.80
CA LEU A 122 3.18 -0.84 2.93
C LEU A 122 3.34 0.50 3.66
N LEU A 123 4.19 1.37 3.13
CA LEU A 123 4.42 2.73 3.62
C LEU A 123 3.61 3.69 2.74
N MET A 124 2.71 4.46 3.33
CA MET A 124 1.80 5.35 2.61
C MET A 124 2.01 6.80 3.03
N ASN A 125 2.21 7.68 2.04
CA ASN A 125 2.20 9.12 2.22
C ASN A 125 0.82 9.66 1.87
N ASN A 126 0.07 10.11 2.88
CA ASN A 126 -1.23 10.72 2.67
C ASN A 126 -1.12 12.22 2.41
N LYS A 127 0.02 12.89 2.55
CA LYS A 127 0.11 14.34 2.33
C LYS A 127 -0.01 14.73 0.86
N ASN A 128 -0.42 15.99 0.65
CA ASN A 128 -0.28 16.71 -0.62
C ASN A 128 1.15 17.23 -0.88
N ALA A 129 2.17 16.53 -0.41
CA ALA A 129 3.58 16.90 -0.54
C ALA A 129 4.48 15.67 -0.43
N THR A 130 5.71 15.76 -0.94
CA THR A 130 6.71 14.71 -0.75
C THR A 130 7.09 14.57 0.72
N MET A 131 7.26 13.33 1.20
CA MET A 131 7.76 13.06 2.55
C MET A 131 8.50 11.73 2.64
N THR A 132 9.41 11.63 3.61
CA THR A 132 10.01 10.35 4.00
C THR A 132 9.08 9.63 4.98
N VAL A 133 8.73 8.39 4.68
CA VAL A 133 8.01 7.50 5.60
C VAL A 133 8.95 6.37 6.01
N THR A 134 8.92 5.99 7.29
CA THR A 134 9.80 4.97 7.87
C THR A 134 8.98 3.93 8.60
N ALA A 135 9.27 2.66 8.35
CA ALA A 135 8.77 1.54 9.14
C ALA A 135 9.87 1.05 10.08
N ASP A 136 9.64 1.16 11.39
CA ASP A 136 10.48 0.54 12.43
C ASP A 136 10.09 -0.93 12.59
N LEU A 137 11.01 -1.84 12.28
CA LEU A 137 10.78 -3.28 12.22
C LEU A 137 10.71 -3.94 13.61
N THR A 138 11.13 -3.23 14.66
CA THR A 138 11.05 -3.73 16.04
C THR A 138 9.66 -3.58 16.65
N LEU A 139 8.82 -2.72 16.06
CA LEU A 139 7.47 -2.44 16.56
C LEU A 139 6.47 -3.56 16.21
N GLY A 140 5.30 -3.49 16.85
CA GLY A 140 4.17 -4.36 16.49
C GLY A 140 4.30 -5.82 16.95
N GLY A 141 5.29 -6.15 17.78
CA GLY A 141 5.43 -7.46 18.43
C GLY A 141 5.91 -8.59 17.52
N ILE A 142 6.43 -8.27 16.33
CA ILE A 142 6.96 -9.25 15.37
C ILE A 142 8.47 -9.51 15.55
N GLY A 143 9.19 -8.62 16.23
CA GLY A 143 10.57 -8.84 16.64
C GLY A 143 11.57 -9.04 15.48
N ILE A 144 11.33 -8.40 14.32
CA ILE A 144 12.26 -8.50 13.19
C ILE A 144 13.56 -7.77 13.54
N ASP A 145 14.66 -8.52 13.57
CA ASP A 145 16.00 -8.00 13.80
C ASP A 145 16.89 -8.19 12.57
N CYS A 146 16.97 -7.13 11.78
CA CYS A 146 17.84 -7.03 10.61
C CYS A 146 19.21 -6.43 10.97
N ALA A 147 19.44 -5.98 12.20
CA ALA A 147 20.70 -5.39 12.65
C ALA A 147 21.75 -6.47 13.01
N THR A 148 21.81 -7.53 12.22
CA THR A 148 22.72 -8.67 12.39
C THR A 148 23.74 -8.77 11.26
N ASP A 149 24.80 -9.55 11.48
CA ASP A 149 25.82 -9.83 10.47
C ASP A 149 25.24 -10.51 9.21
N ALA A 150 24.12 -11.23 9.35
CA ALA A 150 23.35 -11.79 8.23
C ALA A 150 22.45 -10.72 7.58
N GLY A 151 21.74 -9.92 8.37
CA GLY A 151 20.80 -8.90 7.90
C GLY A 151 19.55 -9.50 7.24
N CYS A 152 18.63 -8.64 6.80
CA CYS A 152 17.42 -9.08 6.11
C CYS A 152 17.49 -8.85 4.60
N SER A 153 16.95 -9.80 3.85
CA SER A 153 16.73 -9.62 2.41
C SER A 153 15.46 -8.81 2.20
N VAL A 154 15.49 -7.80 1.31
CA VAL A 154 14.35 -6.92 1.05
C VAL A 154 14.05 -6.84 -0.43
N ARG A 155 12.79 -7.08 -0.80
CA ARG A 155 12.28 -6.88 -2.15
C ARG A 155 11.38 -5.65 -2.21
N ASP A 156 11.69 -4.75 -3.13
CA ASP A 156 10.79 -3.67 -3.55
C ASP A 156 9.77 -4.22 -4.54
N VAL A 157 8.49 -4.15 -4.15
CA VAL A 157 7.36 -4.69 -4.90
C VAL A 157 7.11 -3.86 -6.16
N TRP A 158 7.19 -2.54 -6.07
CA TRP A 158 6.90 -1.63 -7.18
C TRP A 158 8.06 -1.53 -8.17
N ALA A 159 9.30 -1.52 -7.68
CA ALA A 159 10.47 -1.54 -8.53
C ALA A 159 10.81 -2.93 -9.10
N HIS A 160 10.06 -3.97 -8.71
CA HIS A 160 10.32 -5.38 -9.05
C HIS A 160 11.76 -5.82 -8.77
N LYS A 161 12.38 -5.27 -7.72
CA LYS A 161 13.83 -5.33 -7.52
C LYS A 161 14.17 -5.84 -6.12
N GLN A 162 15.21 -6.67 -6.05
CA GLN A 162 15.88 -6.99 -4.80
C GLN A 162 16.77 -5.82 -4.38
N LEU A 163 16.56 -5.28 -3.18
CA LEU A 163 17.38 -4.23 -2.60
C LEU A 163 18.64 -4.81 -1.95
N GLU A 164 19.54 -3.92 -1.56
CA GLU A 164 20.69 -4.28 -0.73
C GLU A 164 20.21 -4.86 0.61
N VAL A 165 21.04 -5.72 1.19
CA VAL A 165 20.72 -6.37 2.46
C VAL A 165 20.54 -5.30 3.54
N LEU A 166 19.37 -5.32 4.18
CA LEU A 166 19.04 -4.40 5.24
C LEU A 166 19.80 -4.79 6.51
N LYS A 167 20.60 -3.86 7.02
CA LYS A 167 21.41 -4.00 8.24
C LYS A 167 20.90 -3.16 9.41
N THR A 168 19.68 -2.66 9.29
CA THR A 168 19.04 -1.76 10.24
C THR A 168 17.64 -2.27 10.54
N ASN A 169 17.15 -2.01 11.76
CA ASN A 169 15.78 -2.39 12.14
C ASN A 169 14.74 -1.35 11.69
N ALA A 170 15.00 -0.67 10.57
CA ALA A 170 14.10 0.28 9.97
C ALA A 170 14.29 0.31 8.46
N ILE A 171 13.20 0.51 7.72
CA ILE A 171 13.19 0.74 6.27
C ILE A 171 12.42 2.03 5.96
N SER A 172 12.97 2.85 5.07
CA SER A 172 12.43 4.16 4.73
C SER A 172 12.30 4.35 3.23
N ALA A 173 11.35 5.19 2.82
CA ALA A 173 11.16 5.61 1.44
C ALA A 173 10.80 7.09 1.36
N ASP A 174 11.39 7.79 0.38
CA ASP A 174 10.97 9.13 -0.01
C ASP A 174 9.80 9.03 -0.99
N LEU A 175 8.61 9.42 -0.53
CA LEU A 175 7.36 9.22 -1.24
C LEU A 175 6.84 10.54 -1.77
N ALA A 176 6.51 10.59 -3.06
CA ALA A 176 5.76 11.70 -3.63
C ALA A 176 4.38 11.85 -2.96
N SER A 177 3.73 12.99 -3.20
CA SER A 177 2.36 13.25 -2.76
C SER A 177 1.44 12.09 -3.13
N ARG A 178 0.72 11.54 -2.14
CA ARG A 178 -0.24 10.43 -2.28
C ARG A 178 0.35 9.09 -2.77
N ASP A 179 1.67 8.94 -2.79
CA ASP A 179 2.34 7.71 -3.23
C ASP A 179 2.61 6.72 -2.07
N SER A 180 3.05 5.52 -2.43
CA SER A 180 3.41 4.46 -1.49
C SER A 180 4.67 3.71 -1.89
N ALA A 181 5.36 3.16 -0.90
CA ALA A 181 6.36 2.11 -1.08
C ALA A 181 5.83 0.81 -0.50
N PHE A 182 6.16 -0.30 -1.14
CA PHE A 182 5.71 -1.63 -0.72
C PHE A 182 6.90 -2.58 -0.74
N TYR A 183 7.22 -3.14 0.42
CA TYR A 183 8.38 -3.99 0.63
C TYR A 183 7.96 -5.37 1.14
N VAL A 184 8.72 -6.39 0.74
CA VAL A 184 8.71 -7.72 1.37
C VAL A 184 10.06 -7.94 2.02
N ILE A 185 10.05 -8.21 3.32
CA ILE A 185 11.24 -8.47 4.13
C ILE A 185 11.28 -9.96 4.46
N TYR A 186 12.40 -10.59 4.14
CA TYR A 186 12.73 -11.96 4.53
C TYR A 186 13.77 -11.88 5.65
N HIS A 187 13.39 -12.36 6.83
CA HIS A 187 14.13 -12.23 8.10
C HIS A 187 14.46 -13.58 8.72
#